data_AF-A0A2V9N7N3-F1
#
_entry.id   AF-A0A2V9N7N3-F1
#
_cell.length_a   1.000
_cell.length_b   1.000
_cell.length_c   1.000
_cell.angle_alpha   90.00
_cell.angle_beta   90.00
_cell.angle_gamma   90.00
#
_symmetry.space_group_name_H-M   'P 1'
#
loop_
_entity.id
_entity.type
_entity.pdbx_description
1 polymer ?
#
loop_
_entity_poly.entity_id
_entity_poly.type
_entity_poly.pdbx_seq_one_letter_code
_entity_poly.pdbx_strand_id
1 'polypeptide(L)' 'MAVTSIQLGQVWRKDENGKDYLVTKVYSEVFTQYAVLRPAEVTAPDAPTTRVKVAKTGAGAALPGFTFTQDGAF' A
#
# COMPACT_ATOMS: atom_id res chain seq x y z
N MET A 1 3.81 11.76 -8.77
CA MET A 1 4.38 12.33 -7.53
C MET A 1 4.88 11.19 -6.65
N ALA A 2 5.97 11.39 -5.91
CA ALA A 2 6.57 10.31 -5.15
C ALA A 2 6.04 10.30 -3.71
N VAL A 3 5.53 9.15 -3.27
CA VAL A 3 5.08 8.95 -1.89
C VAL A 3 6.32 8.85 -1.02
N THR A 4 6.58 9.81 -0.12
CA THR A 4 7.80 9.80 0.71
C THR A 4 7.88 8.56 1.61
N SER A 5 6.72 8.08 2.09
CA SER A 5 6.60 6.83 2.87
C SER A 5 5.19 6.27 2.80
N ILE A 6 5.06 4.94 2.84
CA ILE A 6 3.75 4.26 2.89
C ILE A 6 3.13 4.45 4.27
N GLN A 7 1.89 4.95 4.31
CA GLN A 7 1.14 5.26 5.51
C GLN A 7 -0.17 4.46 5.59
N LEU A 8 -0.67 4.29 6.82
CA LEU A 8 -1.97 3.71 7.10
C LEU A 8 -3.08 4.58 6.50
N GLY A 9 -4.12 3.96 5.94
CA GLY A 9 -5.24 4.67 5.33
C GLY A 9 -5.02 5.04 3.85
N GLN A 10 -3.81 4.84 3.32
CA GLN A 10 -3.53 5.04 1.90
C GLN A 10 -4.23 3.99 1.05
N VAL A 11 -4.79 4.42 -0.08
CA VAL A 11 -5.39 3.52 -1.08
C VAL A 11 -4.44 3.33 -2.26
N TRP A 12 -4.29 2.07 -2.65
CA TRP A 12 -3.42 1.64 -3.74
C TRP A 12 -4.20 0.69 -4.65
N ARG A 13 -4.15 0.94 -5.95
CA ARG A 13 -4.77 0.07 -6.95
C ARG A 13 -3.80 -1.03 -7.34
N LYS A 14 -4.23 -2.29 -7.30
CA LYS A 14 -3.42 -3.40 -7.80
C LYS A 14 -3.47 -3.41 -9.33
N ASP A 15 -2.31 -3.40 -9.97
CA ASP A 15 -2.22 -3.28 -11.43
C ASP A 15 -2.77 -4.52 -12.16
N GLU A 16 -2.71 -5.68 -11.52
CA GLU A 16 -3.15 -6.97 -12.09
C GLU A 16 -4.67 -7.05 -12.30
N ASN A 17 -5.46 -6.51 -11.37
CA ASN A 17 -6.92 -6.64 -11.38
C ASN A 17 -7.66 -5.30 -11.34
N GLY A 18 -6.94 -4.18 -11.29
CA GLY A 18 -7.49 -2.83 -11.20
C GLY A 18 -8.26 -2.53 -9.91
N LYS A 19 -8.23 -3.42 -8.91
CA LYS A 19 -8.96 -3.23 -7.65
C LYS A 19 -8.20 -2.35 -6.69
N ASP A 20 -8.95 -1.59 -5.90
CA ASP A 20 -8.40 -0.72 -4.87
C ASP A 20 -8.20 -1.48 -3.56
N TYR A 21 -7.05 -1.23 -2.93
CA TYR A 21 -6.61 -1.86 -1.69
C TYR A 21 -6.19 -0.78 -0.70
N LEU A 22 -6.72 -0.87 0.52
CA LEU A 22 -6.43 0.02 1.64
C LEU A 22 -5.26 -0.52 2.45
N VAL A 23 -4.25 0.32 2.70
CA VAL A 23 -3.16 0.01 3.64
C VAL A 23 -3.71 0.03 5.07
N THR A 24 -3.77 -1.13 5.70
CA THR A 24 -4.31 -1.31 7.05
C THR A 24 -3.24 -1.49 8.10
N LYS A 25 -2.04 -1.97 7.72
CA LYS A 25 -0.88 -2.09 8.61
C LYS A 25 0.40 -1.82 7.83
N VAL A 26 1.41 -1.28 8.50
CA VAL A 26 2.77 -1.14 7.97
C VAL A 26 3.73 -1.71 9.01
N TYR A 27 4.54 -2.69 8.60
CA TYR A 27 5.55 -3.31 9.44
C TYR A 27 6.93 -2.87 8.96
N SER A 28 7.74 -2.35 9.87
CA SER A 28 9.14 -2.02 9.61
C SER A 28 10.02 -3.05 10.31
N GLU A 29 10.77 -3.79 9.52
CA GLU A 29 11.86 -4.66 9.97
C GLU A 29 13.20 -3.94 9.73
N VAL A 30 14.30 -4.54 10.19
CA VAL A 30 15.64 -3.91 10.26
C VAL A 30 16.08 -3.30 8.92
N PHE A 31 15.80 -3.96 7.79
CA PHE A 31 16.17 -3.48 6.45
C PHE A 31 15.00 -3.40 5.47
N THR A 32 13.81 -3.82 5.89
CA THR A 32 12.68 -4.02 4.98
C THR A 32 11.42 -3.50 5.61
N GLN A 33 10.58 -2.87 4.80
CA GLN A 33 9.26 -2.43 5.24
C GLN A 33 8.22 -3.20 4.43
N TYR A 34 7.10 -3.53 5.07
CA TYR A 34 5.99 -4.25 4.46
C TYR A 34 4.71 -3.48 4.71
N ALA A 35 3.89 -3.36 3.69
CA ALA A 35 2.52 -2.88 3.82
C ALA A 35 1.58 -4.07 3.78
N VAL A 36 0.60 -4.09 4.69
CA VAL A 36 -0.53 -5.01 4.62
C VAL A 36 -1.70 -4.25 4.04
N LEU A 37 -2.20 -4.73 2.92
CA LEU A 37 -3.34 -4.16 2.25
C LEU A 37 -4.55 -5.07 2.35
N ARG A 38 -5.72 -4.46 2.46
CA ARG A 38 -7.02 -5.12 2.42
C ARG A 38 -7.81 -4.58 1.22
N PRO A 39 -8.53 -5.41 0.45
CA PRO A 39 -9.44 -4.91 -0.57
C PRO A 39 -10.38 -3.85 0.02
N ALA A 40 -10.47 -2.68 -0.63
CA ALA A 40 -11.31 -1.58 -0.14
C ALA A 40 -12.81 -1.93 -0.15
N GLU A 41 -13.21 -2.84 -1.05
CA GLU A 41 -14.58 -3.35 -1.18
C GLU A 41 -15.00 -4.29 -0.03
N VAL A 42 -14.05 -4.77 0.78
CA VAL A 42 -14.31 -5.78 1.81
C VAL A 42 -13.95 -5.24 3.21
N THR A 43 -14.98 -4.98 4.01
CA THR A 43 -14.85 -4.44 5.38
C THR A 43 -14.86 -5.53 6.45
N ALA A 44 -15.09 -6.80 6.09
CA ALA A 44 -15.14 -7.92 7.02
C ALA A 44 -13.80 -8.08 7.80
N PRO A 45 -13.85 -8.45 9.09
CA PRO A 45 -12.65 -8.64 9.91
C PRO A 45 -11.72 -9.75 9.39
N ASP A 46 -12.28 -10.78 8.76
CA ASP A 46 -11.54 -11.91 8.17
C ASP A 46 -11.24 -11.72 6.68
N ALA A 47 -11.34 -10.49 6.17
CA ALA A 47 -11.05 -10.19 4.78
C ALA A 47 -9.62 -10.61 4.40
N PRO A 48 -9.41 -11.20 3.20
CA PRO A 48 -8.10 -11.60 2.76
C PRO A 48 -7.19 -10.36 2.67
N THR A 49 -6.08 -10.39 3.42
CA THR A 49 -5.07 -9.33 3.39
C THR A 49 -3.87 -9.77 2.57
N THR A 50 -3.27 -8.81 1.86
CA THR A 50 -2.07 -9.02 1.06
C THR A 50 -0.91 -8.27 1.70
N ARG A 51 0.18 -8.97 2.01
CA ARG A 51 1.42 -8.36 2.49
C ARG A 51 2.35 -8.10 1.31
N VAL A 52 2.74 -6.84 1.12
CA VAL A 52 3.59 -6.40 0.03
C VAL A 52 4.86 -5.76 0.60
N LYS A 53 6.02 -6.16 0.08
CA LYS A 53 7.29 -5.53 0.43
C LYS A 53 7.33 -4.12 -0.18
N VAL A 54 7.55 -3.12 0.66
CA VAL A 54 7.72 -1.73 0.22
C VAL A 54 9.07 -1.60 -0.48
N ALA A 55 9.04 -1.09 -1.70
CA ALA A 55 10.23 -0.68 -2.44
C ALA A 55 10.57 0.76 -2.06
N LYS A 56 11.68 0.95 -1.35
CA LYS A 56 12.23 2.28 -1.07
C LYS A 56 13.20 2.64 -2.20
N THR A 57 12.95 3.77 -2.84
CA THR A 57 13.77 4.34 -3.91
C THR A 57 14.23 5.74 -3.50
N GLY A 58 15.25 6.30 -4.16
CA GLY A 58 15.70 7.66 -3.89
C GLY A 58 14.62 8.75 -4.09
N ALA A 59 13.56 8.42 -4.83
CA ALA A 59 12.41 9.30 -5.02
C ALA A 59 11.33 9.15 -3.93
N GLY A 60 11.29 8.02 -3.21
CA GLY A 60 10.24 7.73 -2.23
C GLY A 60 9.96 6.23 -2.07
N ALA A 61 8.87 5.88 -1.42
CA ALA A 61 8.38 4.52 -1.22
C ALA A 61 7.28 4.17 -2.23
N ALA A 62 7.34 2.95 -2.77
CA ALA A 62 6.33 2.40 -3.69
C ALA A 62 5.97 0.97 -3.31
N LEU A 63 4.78 0.54 -3.74
CA LEU A 63 4.32 -0.85 -3.62
C LEU A 63 4.43 -1.51 -5.00
N PRO A 64 5.33 -2.49 -5.21
CA PRO A 64 5.46 -3.16 -6.50
C PRO A 64 4.16 -3.85 -6.93
N GLY A 65 3.72 -3.58 -8.17
CA GLY A 65 2.45 -4.09 -8.71
C GLY A 65 1.21 -3.35 -8.19
N PHE A 66 1.41 -2.19 -7.56
CA PHE A 66 0.34 -1.29 -7.17
C PHE A 66 0.63 0.14 -7.58
N THR A 67 -0.41 0.83 -8.06
CA THR A 67 -0.42 2.24 -8.35
C THR A 67 -1.10 3.01 -7.22
N PHE A 68 -0.43 4.05 -6.70
CA PHE A 68 -1.01 4.90 -5.66
C PHE A 68 -2.16 5.73 -6.24
N THR A 69 -3.34 5.72 -5.60
CA THR A 69 -4.57 6.35 -6.14
C THR A 69 -5.03 7.59 -5.38
N GLN A 70 -4.49 7.88 -4.20
CA GLN A 70 -4.79 9.11 -3.48
C GLN A 70 -3.75 10.17 -3.82
N ASP A 71 -4.08 11.11 -4.71
CA ASP A 71 -3.33 12.36 -4.78
C ASP A 71 -3.55 13.10 -3.45
N GLY A 72 -2.56 13.04 -2.56
CA GLY A 72 -2.59 13.78 -1.32
C GLY A 72 -2.58 15.27 -1.66
N ALA A 73 -3.75 15.91 -1.58
CA ALA A 73 -3.80 17.35 -1.41
C ALA A 73 -3.05 17.67 -0.11
N PHE A 74 -1.83 18.16 -0.27
CA PHE A 74 -1.02 18.72 0.81
C PHE A 74 -1.70 19.97 1.37
#